data_AF-A0A349EET6-F1
#
_entry.id   AF-A0A349EET6-F1
#
_cell.length_a   1.000
_cell.length_b   1.000
_cell.length_c   1.000
_cell.angle_alpha   90.00
_cell.angle_beta   90.00
_cell.angle_gamma   90.00
#
_symmetry.space_group_name_H-M   'P 1'
#
loop_
_entity.id
_entity.type
_entity.pdbx_description
1 polymer ?
#
loop_
_entity_poly.entity_id
_entity_poly.type
_entity_poly.pdbx_seq_one_letter_code
_entity_poly.pdbx_strand_id
1 'polypeptide(L)' 'MCRANTLTERSGSQSHFIALCRLLGLKPPLEEDPRGEWFTFEKGAKKTGGGDGWADVWRRHCFAWEYKG' A
#
# COMPACT_ATOMS: atom_id res chain seq x y z
N MET A 1 -27.41 8.61 7.09
CA MET A 1 -27.42 7.74 5.90
C MET A 1 -25.96 7.41 5.59
N CYS A 2 -25.46 6.29 6.09
CA CYS A 2 -24.07 5.89 5.87
C CYS A 2 -23.93 5.53 4.39
N ARG A 3 -23.16 6.32 3.63
CA ARG A 3 -22.85 6.02 2.23
C ARG A 3 -22.18 4.64 2.18
N ALA A 4 -22.85 3.66 1.59
CA ALA A 4 -22.23 2.39 1.26
C ALA A 4 -21.03 2.69 0.35
N ASN A 5 -19.83 2.42 0.85
CA ASN A 5 -18.61 2.59 0.09
C ASN A 5 -18.65 1.59 -1.05
N THR A 6 -18.84 2.06 -2.28
CA THR A 6 -18.89 1.20 -3.48
C THR A 6 -17.51 0.68 -3.89
N LEU A 7 -16.46 1.12 -3.19
CA LEU A 7 -15.09 0.67 -3.38
C LEU A 7 -14.85 -0.60 -2.56
N THR A 8 -14.22 -1.59 -3.18
CA THR A 8 -13.65 -2.72 -2.45
C THR A 8 -12.60 -2.22 -1.45
N GLU A 9 -12.38 -2.94 -0.36
CA GLU A 9 -11.37 -2.58 0.66
C GLU A 9 -9.99 -2.32 0.03
N ARG A 10 -9.62 -3.10 -0.99
CA ARG A 10 -8.39 -2.91 -1.78
C ARG A 10 -8.36 -1.59 -2.54
N SER A 11 -9.41 -1.28 -3.31
CA SER A 11 -9.45 -0.05 -4.12
C SER A 11 -9.53 1.20 -3.24
N GLY A 12 -10.21 1.11 -2.10
CA GLY A 12 -10.24 2.17 -1.09
C GLY A 12 -8.86 2.44 -0.48
N SER A 13 -8.15 1.39 -0.09
CA SER A 13 -6.83 1.47 0.54
C SER A 13 -5.76 2.06 -0.38
N GLN A 14 -5.72 1.64 -1.65
CA GLN A 14 -4.78 2.19 -2.64
C GLN A 14 -5.07 3.66 -2.92
N SER A 15 -6.34 4.02 -3.13
CA SER A 15 -6.74 5.42 -3.38
C SER A 15 -6.41 6.32 -2.19
N HIS A 16 -6.66 5.84 -0.96
CA HIS A 16 -6.32 6.58 0.26
C HIS A 16 -4.80 6.77 0.40
N PHE A 17 -4.00 5.74 0.15
CA PHE A 17 -2.56 5.87 0.23
C PHE A 17 -1.99 6.83 -0.82
N ILE A 18 -2.51 6.81 -2.05
CA ILE A 18 -2.13 7.79 -3.09
C ILE A 18 -2.49 9.21 -2.63
N ALA A 19 -3.64 9.42 -2.01
CA ALA A 19 -4.02 10.72 -1.45
C ALA A 19 -3.05 11.17 -0.35
N LEU A 20 -2.60 10.25 0.51
CA LEU A 20 -1.58 10.53 1.53
C LEU A 20 -0.24 10.93 0.91
N CYS A 21 0.22 10.24 -0.14
CA CYS A 21 1.42 10.64 -0.87
C CYS A 21 1.29 12.06 -1.41
N ARG A 22 0.15 12.39 -2.05
CA ARG A 22 -0.11 13.73 -2.59
C ARG A 22 -0.15 14.81 -1.52
N LEU A 23 -0.77 14.52 -0.37
CA LEU A 23 -0.82 15.44 0.77
C LEU A 23 0.58 15.77 1.30
N LEU A 24 1.47 14.77 1.29
CA LEU A 24 2.85 14.91 1.74
C LEU A 24 3.80 15.40 0.63
N GLY A 25 3.32 15.65 -0.59
CA GLY A 25 4.15 16.03 -1.74
C GLY A 25 5.08 14.91 -2.23
N LEU A 26 4.78 13.65 -1.88
CA LEU A 26 5.52 12.46 -2.29
C LEU A 26 4.92 11.87 -3.58
N LYS A 27 5.77 11.22 -4.37
CA LYS A 27 5.31 10.43 -5.50
C LYS A 27 4.66 9.14 -5.01
N PRO A 28 3.48 8.73 -5.52
CA PRO A 28 2.89 7.45 -5.19
C PRO A 28 3.70 6.28 -5.79
N PRO A 29 3.49 5.04 -5.31
CA PRO A 29 4.34 3.90 -5.65
C PRO A 29 4.55 3.69 -7.15
N LEU A 30 3.47 3.77 -7.94
CA LEU A 30 3.53 3.55 -9.39
C LEU A 30 4.32 4.65 -10.14
N GLU A 31 4.33 5.88 -9.61
CA GLU A 31 5.06 7.00 -10.22
C GLU A 31 6.52 7.06 -9.76
N GLU A 32 6.79 6.64 -8.53
CA GLU A 32 8.15 6.61 -7.97
C GLU A 32 8.94 5.38 -8.44
N ASP A 33 8.27 4.23 -8.52
CA ASP A 33 8.84 2.94 -8.94
C ASP A 33 7.86 2.15 -9.82
N PRO A 34 7.79 2.45 -11.12
CA PRO A 34 6.88 1.79 -12.06
C PRO A 34 7.10 0.27 -12.19
N ARG A 35 8.29 -0.21 -11.79
CA ARG A 35 8.66 -1.63 -11.85
C ARG A 35 8.35 -2.39 -10.56
N GLY A 36 8.06 -1.67 -9.46
CA GLY A 36 7.80 -2.26 -8.15
C GLY A 36 8.99 -3.02 -7.53
N GLU A 37 10.21 -2.68 -7.94
CA GLU A 37 11.44 -3.27 -7.43
C GLU A 37 11.68 -2.94 -5.95
N TRP A 38 11.29 -1.74 -5.52
CA TRP A 38 11.56 -1.19 -4.20
C TRP A 38 10.39 -0.38 -3.59
N PHE A 39 9.37 0.02 -4.36
CA PHE A 39 8.14 0.63 -3.81
C PHE A 39 6.91 0.20 -4.60
N THR A 40 6.01 -0.56 -4.00
CA THR A 40 4.84 -1.10 -4.72
C THR A 40 3.67 -1.40 -3.80
N PHE A 41 2.50 -1.57 -4.40
CA PHE A 41 1.33 -2.09 -3.72
C PHE A 41 1.36 -3.63 -3.75
N GLU A 42 0.75 -4.25 -2.75
CA GLU A 42 0.45 -5.68 -2.75
C GLU A 42 1.70 -6.57 -2.92
N LYS A 43 2.61 -6.50 -1.94
CA LYS A 43 3.84 -7.28 -1.96
C LYS A 43 3.87 -8.31 -0.83
N GLY A 44 4.19 -9.54 -1.21
CA GLY A 44 4.59 -10.57 -0.26
C GLY A 44 5.89 -10.16 0.44
N ALA A 45 5.89 -10.17 1.77
CA ALA A 45 7.05 -9.89 2.61
C ALA A 45 7.32 -11.10 3.50
N LYS A 46 8.53 -11.66 3.45
CA LYS A 46 8.94 -12.71 4.39
C LYS A 46 9.05 -12.13 5.80
N LYS A 47 8.29 -12.67 6.75
CA LYS A 47 8.37 -12.27 8.16
C LYS A 47 9.59 -12.94 8.80
N THR A 48 10.27 -12.21 9.68
CA THR A 48 11.48 -12.67 10.39
C THR A 48 11.22 -13.90 11.29
N GLY A 49 9.98 -14.14 11.70
CA GLY A 49 9.57 -15.24 12.58
C GLY A 49 9.13 -16.54 11.87
N GLY A 50 9.30 -16.63 10.54
CA GLY A 50 8.81 -17.77 9.76
C GLY A 50 7.35 -17.58 9.35
N GLY A 51 7.15 -17.30 8.07
CA GLY A 51 5.82 -17.12 7.47
C GLY A 51 5.83 -16.04 6.37
N ASP A 52 5.01 -16.24 5.35
CA ASP A 52 4.75 -15.22 4.35
C ASP A 52 3.77 -14.19 4.92
N GLY A 53 4.20 -12.93 4.93
CA GLY A 53 3.38 -11.77 5.22
C GLY A 53 2.89 -11.11 3.95
N TRP A 54 1.77 -10.42 4.06
CA TRP A 54 1.28 -9.55 3.00
C TRP A 54 1.44 -8.10 3.42
N ALA A 55 1.72 -7.23 2.46
CA ALA A 55 1.72 -5.80 2.66
C ALA A 55 0.91 -5.15 1.55
N ASP A 56 -0.11 -4.37 1.91
CA ASP A 56 -0.88 -3.56 0.96
C ASP A 56 0.00 -2.49 0.34
N VAL A 57 0.93 -1.92 1.12
CA VAL A 57 1.98 -1.03 0.61
C VAL A 57 3.32 -1.45 1.15
N TRP A 58 4.29 -1.62 0.26
CA TRP A 58 5.63 -2.06 0.64
C TRP A 58 6.67 -1.14 0.05
N ARG A 59 7.60 -0.68 0.90
CA ARG A 59 8.78 0.07 0.48
C ARG A 59 10.02 -0.57 1.08
N ARG A 60 10.93 -1.01 0.22
CA ARG A 60 12.17 -1.71 0.57
C ARG A 60 12.97 -0.91 1.60
N HIS A 61 13.41 -1.57 2.67
CA HIS A 61 14.17 -0.96 3.77
C HIS A 61 13.49 0.20 4.50
N CYS A 62 12.20 0.46 4.26
CA CYS A 62 11.44 1.49 4.94
C CYS A 62 10.29 0.90 5.74
N PHE A 63 9.33 0.25 5.07
CA PHE A 63 8.13 -0.25 5.73
C PHE A 63 7.39 -1.33 4.93
N ALA A 64 6.57 -2.08 5.64
CA ALA A 64 5.50 -2.92 5.10
C ALA A 64 4.20 -2.52 5.81
N TRP A 65 3.30 -1.86 5.10
CA TRP A 65 2.03 -1.35 5.61
C TRP A 65 0.90 -2.30 5.21
N GLU A 66 0.09 -2.71 6.18
CA GLU A 66 -1.15 -3.45 5.99
C GLU A 66 -2.33 -2.59 6.46
N TYR A 67 -3.35 -2.41 5.62
CA TYR A 67 -4.59 -1.74 5.99
C TYR A 67 -5.45 -2.69 6.84
N LYS A 68 -6.06 -2.14 7.88
CA LYS A 68 -7.11 -2.84 8.64
C LYS A 68 -8.46 -2.35 8.14
N GLY A 69 -9.27 -3.28 7.64
CA GLY A 69 -10.70 -3.07 7.37
C GLY A 69 -11.51 -3.02 8.66
#